data_AF-A0A1H4DXI4-F1
#
_entry.id   AF-A0A1H4DXI4-F1
#
_cell.length_a   1.000
_cell.length_b   1.000
_cell.length_c   1.000
_cell.angle_alpha   90.00
_cell.angle_beta   90.00
_cell.angle_gamma   90.00
#
_symmetry.space_group_name_H-M   'P 1'
#
loop_
_entity.id
_entity.type
_entity.pdbx_description
1 polymer ?
#
loop_
_entity_poly.entity_id
_entity_poly.type
_entity_poly.pdbx_seq_one_letter_code
_entity_poly.pdbx_strand_id
1 'polypeptide(L)'
;MKASNTLSPQWSHDLFNENVFSVTTYQQQLADYIFENHDWGNENFDFINEAQNIFDADWKLQVSDAVSWIGLELTSEYLNYVSQINNPAKQQYILDFRNKINDAKNNCQ
;
A
#
# COMPACT_ATOMS: atom_id res chain seq x y z
N MET A 1 25.92 -38.12 -30.93
CA MET A 1 24.66 -37.35 -30.85
C MET A 1 25.02 -35.99 -30.27
N LYS A 2 24.89 -34.90 -31.03
CA LYS A 2 25.07 -33.54 -30.50
C LYS A 2 23.80 -33.20 -29.70
N ALA A 3 23.92 -33.01 -28.39
CA ALA A 3 22.87 -32.33 -27.64
C ALA A 3 22.75 -30.91 -28.21
N SER A 4 21.56 -30.53 -28.68
CA SER A 4 21.34 -29.15 -29.11
C SER A 4 21.35 -28.27 -27.87
N ASN A 5 22.38 -27.43 -27.70
CA ASN A 5 22.53 -26.51 -26.57
C ASN A 5 21.51 -25.34 -26.57
N THR A 6 20.44 -25.44 -27.36
CA THR A 6 19.35 -24.48 -27.38
C THR A 6 18.29 -24.92 -26.38
N LEU A 7 18.29 -24.28 -25.22
CA LEU A 7 17.15 -24.26 -24.31
C LEU A 7 15.90 -23.86 -25.12
N SER A 8 14.80 -24.59 -24.96
CA SER A 8 13.57 -24.22 -25.68
C SER A 8 13.09 -22.87 -25.14
N PRO A 9 12.62 -21.95 -26.01
CA PRO A 9 12.05 -20.68 -25.57
C PRO A 9 10.95 -20.84 -24.51
N GLN A 10 10.20 -21.95 -24.60
CA GLN A 10 9.16 -22.32 -23.63
C GLN A 10 9.74 -22.62 -22.25
N TRP A 11 10.83 -23.37 -22.14
CA TRP A 11 11.44 -23.69 -20.84
C TRP A 11 11.97 -22.44 -20.13
N SER A 12 12.62 -21.53 -20.86
CA SER A 12 13.00 -20.23 -20.29
C SER A 12 11.79 -19.38 -19.93
N HIS A 13 10.73 -19.40 -20.74
CA HIS A 13 9.51 -18.64 -20.48
C HIS A 13 8.77 -19.15 -19.23
N ASP A 14 8.76 -20.47 -19.00
CA ASP A 14 8.14 -21.09 -17.83
C ASP A 14 8.99 -20.84 -16.56
N LEU A 15 10.34 -20.86 -16.67
CA LEU A 15 11.23 -20.61 -15.53
C LEU A 15 11.29 -19.15 -15.08
N PHE A 16 11.17 -18.20 -16.01
CA PHE A 16 11.29 -16.76 -15.72
C PHE A 16 9.96 -16.03 -15.61
N ASN A 17 8.81 -16.69 -15.85
CA ASN A 17 7.49 -16.13 -15.55
C ASN A 17 6.98 -16.41 -14.13
N GLU A 18 7.70 -17.20 -13.33
CA GLU A 18 7.29 -17.47 -11.95
C GLU A 18 7.87 -16.42 -10.97
N ASN A 19 6.95 -15.76 -10.25
CA ASN A 19 7.15 -14.72 -9.22
C ASN A 19 7.83 -13.42 -9.68
N VAL A 20 7.13 -12.66 -10.54
CA VAL A 20 7.35 -11.21 -10.59
C VAL A 20 6.75 -10.60 -9.33
N PHE A 21 7.60 -9.96 -8.51
CA PHE A 21 7.13 -9.15 -7.40
C PHE A 21 6.25 -8.02 -7.95
N SER A 22 4.96 -8.06 -7.61
CA SER A 22 3.99 -7.04 -7.98
C SER A 22 3.79 -6.10 -6.80
N VAL A 23 4.19 -4.83 -6.97
CA VAL A 23 4.00 -3.78 -5.96
C VAL A 23 2.53 -3.66 -5.59
N THR A 24 1.62 -3.72 -6.56
CA THR A 24 0.17 -3.69 -6.33
C THR A 24 -0.31 -4.90 -5.51
N THR A 25 0.19 -6.10 -5.81
CA THR A 25 -0.19 -7.30 -5.03
C THR A 25 0.31 -7.20 -3.60
N TYR A 26 1.55 -6.74 -3.41
CA TYR A 26 2.10 -6.53 -2.08
C TYR A 26 1.36 -5.42 -1.32
N GLN A 27 1.00 -4.33 -1.99
CA GLN A 27 0.20 -3.25 -1.42
C GLN A 27 -1.17 -3.74 -0.94
N GLN A 28 -1.86 -4.55 -1.74
CA GLN A 28 -3.14 -5.13 -1.34
C GLN A 28 -2.98 -6.02 -0.10
N GLN A 29 -1.97 -6.89 -0.09
CA GLN A 29 -1.68 -7.73 1.07
C GLN A 29 -1.36 -6.91 2.33
N LEU A 30 -0.65 -5.79 2.20
CA LEU A 30 -0.41 -4.85 3.29
C LEU A 30 -1.71 -4.18 3.77
N ALA A 31 -2.57 -3.75 2.84
CA ALA A 31 -3.86 -3.13 3.16
C ALA A 31 -4.76 -4.11 3.93
N ASP A 32 -4.88 -5.34 3.43
CA ASP A 32 -5.67 -6.41 4.06
C ASP A 32 -5.11 -6.73 5.45
N TYR A 33 -3.79 -6.85 5.58
CA TYR A 33 -3.14 -7.08 6.86
C TYR A 33 -3.44 -5.98 7.88
N ILE A 34 -3.31 -4.70 7.49
CA ILE A 34 -3.62 -3.56 8.36
C ILE A 34 -5.11 -3.59 8.75
N PHE A 35 -5.99 -3.77 7.79
CA PHE A 35 -7.44 -3.79 8.03
C PHE A 35 -7.84 -4.88 9.03
N GLU A 36 -7.31 -6.09 8.88
CA GLU A 36 -7.65 -7.24 9.71
C GLU A 36 -7.01 -7.23 11.09
N ASN A 37 -5.81 -6.66 11.23
CA ASN A 37 -4.99 -6.80 12.45
C ASN A 37 -4.89 -5.52 13.28
N HIS A 38 -5.27 -4.37 12.75
CA HIS A 38 -5.25 -3.12 13.51
C HIS A 38 -6.45 -3.02 14.46
N ASP A 39 -6.20 -2.55 15.68
CA ASP A 39 -7.22 -2.39 16.72
C ASP A 39 -8.02 -1.10 16.56
N TRP A 40 -8.86 -1.07 15.53
CA TRP A 40 -9.72 0.07 15.21
C TRP A 40 -10.68 0.48 16.34
N GLY A 41 -10.92 -0.40 17.32
CA GLY A 41 -11.84 -0.15 18.43
C GLY A 41 -11.24 0.69 19.54
N ASN A 42 -9.91 0.68 19.67
CA ASN A 42 -9.16 1.41 20.70
C ASN A 42 -8.45 2.66 20.17
N GLU A 43 -8.73 3.03 18.92
CA GLU A 43 -8.20 4.24 18.32
C GLU A 43 -8.77 5.52 18.94
N ASN A 44 -8.00 6.61 18.84
CA ASN A 44 -8.39 7.89 19.40
C ASN A 44 -9.66 8.44 18.69
N PHE A 45 -10.60 8.98 19.47
CA PHE A 45 -11.87 9.50 18.95
C PHE A 45 -11.72 10.61 17.90
N ASP A 46 -10.73 11.50 18.05
CA ASP A 46 -10.46 12.57 17.09
C ASP A 46 -9.98 11.99 15.76
N PHE A 47 -9.11 10.98 15.81
CA PHE A 47 -8.66 10.27 14.61
C PHE A 47 -9.83 9.56 13.91
N ILE A 48 -10.67 8.83 14.68
CA ILE A 48 -11.84 8.13 14.12
C ILE A 48 -12.78 9.12 13.43
N ASN A 49 -13.08 10.25 14.07
CA ASN A 49 -13.95 11.28 13.48
C ASN A 49 -13.34 11.93 12.25
N GLU A 50 -12.04 12.25 12.28
CA GLU A 50 -11.33 12.80 11.13
C GLU A 50 -11.41 11.83 9.94
N ALA A 51 -11.10 10.56 10.15
CA ALA A 51 -11.15 9.53 9.13
C ALA A 51 -12.57 9.32 8.58
N GLN A 52 -13.60 9.29 9.44
CA GLN A 52 -15.00 9.17 9.03
C GLN A 52 -15.49 10.38 8.23
N ASN A 53 -15.06 11.60 8.58
CA ASN A 53 -15.43 12.80 7.81
C ASN A 53 -14.79 12.82 6.42
N ILE A 54 -13.63 12.17 6.24
CA ILE A 54 -12.90 12.14 4.98
C ILE A 54 -13.32 10.96 4.09
N PHE A 55 -13.60 9.80 4.67
CA PHE A 55 -13.81 8.54 3.97
C PHE A 55 -15.17 7.87 4.23
N ASP A 56 -16.05 8.54 4.98
CA ASP A 56 -17.38 8.07 5.32
C ASP A 56 -17.36 6.73 6.09
N ALA A 57 -18.34 5.86 5.84
CA ALA A 57 -18.50 4.59 6.54
C ALA A 57 -17.33 3.61 6.29
N ASP A 58 -16.67 3.72 5.13
CA ASP A 58 -15.59 2.82 4.71
C ASP A 58 -14.20 3.29 5.18
N TRP A 59 -14.14 4.21 6.15
CA TRP A 59 -12.90 4.85 6.58
C TRP A 59 -11.79 3.88 6.98
N LYS A 60 -12.10 2.74 7.61
CA LYS A 60 -11.08 1.75 8.00
C LYS A 60 -10.40 1.15 6.78
N LEU A 61 -11.20 0.80 5.76
CA LEU A 61 -10.71 0.26 4.50
C LEU A 61 -9.85 1.29 3.77
N GLN A 62 -10.33 2.53 3.70
CA GLN A 62 -9.64 3.63 3.01
C GLN A 62 -8.35 4.04 3.74
N VAL A 63 -8.34 4.05 5.07
CA VAL A 63 -7.13 4.29 5.86
C VAL A 63 -6.14 3.15 5.66
N SER A 64 -6.59 1.89 5.65
CA SER A 64 -5.71 0.74 5.42
C SER A 64 -5.03 0.80 4.05
N ASP A 65 -5.80 1.14 3.00
CA ASP A 65 -5.28 1.37 1.65
C ASP A 65 -4.28 2.54 1.61
N ALA A 66 -4.62 3.68 2.22
CA ALA A 66 -3.72 4.82 2.27
C ALA A 66 -2.40 4.52 3.00
N VAL A 67 -2.47 3.82 4.14
CA VAL A 67 -1.29 3.45 4.93
C VAL A 67 -0.41 2.45 4.20
N SER A 68 -0.99 1.47 3.52
CA SER A 68 -0.20 0.52 2.72
C SER A 68 0.53 1.22 1.57
N TRP A 69 -0.11 2.21 0.93
CA TRP A 69 0.54 3.07 -0.06
C TRP A 69 1.64 3.94 0.54
N ILE A 70 1.44 4.52 1.72
CA ILE A 70 2.47 5.28 2.45
C ILE A 70 3.68 4.39 2.77
N GLY A 71 3.46 3.13 3.12
CA GLY A 71 4.54 2.16 3.31
C GLY A 71 5.38 1.89 2.06
N LEU A 72 4.83 2.23 0.89
CA LEU A 72 5.44 2.06 -0.43
C LEU A 72 5.78 3.40 -1.10
N GLU A 73 5.97 4.47 -0.31
CA GLU A 73 6.17 5.84 -0.82
C GLU A 73 7.37 6.01 -1.76
N LEU A 74 8.32 5.07 -1.75
CA LEU A 74 9.50 5.07 -2.62
C LEU A 74 9.25 4.40 -3.98
N THR A 75 8.03 3.94 -4.25
CA THR A 75 7.65 3.28 -5.51
C THR A 75 7.01 4.26 -6.49
N SER A 76 7.10 3.95 -7.80
CA SER A 76 6.38 4.71 -8.84
C SER A 76 4.87 4.60 -8.70
N GLU A 77 4.40 3.47 -8.19
CA GLU A 77 2.99 3.14 -7.99
C GLU A 77 2.35 4.04 -6.94
N TYR A 78 3.10 4.38 -5.88
CA TYR A 78 2.67 5.40 -4.92
C TYR A 78 2.48 6.78 -5.58
N LEU A 79 3.41 7.21 -6.44
CA LEU A 79 3.28 8.49 -7.14
C LEU A 79 2.03 8.50 -8.03
N ASN A 80 1.75 7.38 -8.69
CA ASN A 80 0.52 7.22 -9.48
C ASN A 80 -0.72 7.29 -8.58
N TYR A 81 -0.74 6.56 -7.47
CA TYR A 81 -1.82 6.59 -6.49
C TYR A 81 -2.13 8.02 -6.03
N VAL A 82 -1.12 8.77 -5.56
CA VAL A 82 -1.31 10.15 -5.08
C VAL A 82 -1.82 11.08 -6.19
N SER A 83 -1.37 10.89 -7.43
CA SER A 83 -1.80 11.69 -8.58
C SER A 83 -3.25 11.45 -9.01
N GLN A 84 -3.83 10.30 -8.65
CA GLN A 84 -5.20 9.92 -8.99
C GLN A 84 -6.23 10.37 -7.94
N ILE A 85 -5.78 10.90 -6.79
CA ILE A 85 -6.67 11.40 -5.75
C ILE A 85 -7.25 12.75 -6.20
N ASN A 86 -8.49 12.72 -6.68
CA ASN A 86 -9.18 13.92 -7.18
C ASN A 86 -9.80 14.79 -6.07
N ASN A 87 -9.88 14.29 -4.83
CA ASN A 87 -10.44 15.02 -3.70
C ASN A 87 -9.31 15.68 -2.87
N PRO A 88 -9.22 17.03 -2.84
CA PRO A 88 -8.14 17.72 -2.14
C PRO A 88 -8.09 17.43 -0.64
N ALA A 89 -9.24 17.24 0.01
CA ALA A 89 -9.29 16.92 1.43
C ALA A 89 -8.74 15.52 1.72
N LYS A 90 -9.09 14.53 0.88
CA LYS A 90 -8.52 13.17 0.96
C LYS A 90 -7.01 13.20 0.72
N GLN A 91 -6.57 13.96 -0.28
CA GLN A 91 -5.14 14.07 -0.59
C GLN A 91 -4.36 14.70 0.58
N GLN A 92 -4.88 15.80 1.15
CA GLN A 92 -4.26 16.45 2.30
C GLN A 92 -4.21 15.53 3.52
N TYR A 93 -5.32 14.84 3.81
CA TYR A 93 -5.38 13.87 4.91
C TYR A 93 -4.30 12.79 4.78
N ILE A 94 -4.11 12.23 3.58
CA ILE A 94 -3.10 11.19 3.33
C ILE A 94 -1.67 11.75 3.53
N LEU A 95 -1.41 12.97 3.07
CA LEU A 95 -0.10 13.62 3.26
C LEU A 95 0.17 13.93 4.74
N ASP A 96 -0.83 14.38 5.48
CA ASP A 96 -0.71 14.63 6.92
C ASP A 96 -0.51 13.33 7.69
N PHE A 97 -1.21 12.26 7.31
CA PHE A 97 -1.04 10.93 7.91
C PHE A 97 0.37 10.37 7.68
N ARG A 98 0.91 10.55 6.47
CA ARG A 98 2.31 10.23 6.15
C ARG A 98 3.29 10.97 7.07
N ASN A 99 3.08 12.27 7.28
CA ASN A 99 3.94 13.06 8.17
C ASN A 99 3.86 12.56 9.62
N LYS A 100 2.64 12.31 10.13
CA LYS A 100 2.42 11.72 11.46
C LYS A 100 3.17 10.39 11.62
N ILE A 101 3.12 9.51 10.62
CA ILE A 101 3.85 8.23 10.63
C ILE A 101 5.37 8.45 10.66
N ASN A 102 5.89 9.39 9.88
CA ASN A 102 7.33 9.68 9.85
C ASN A 102 7.81 10.28 11.18
N ASP A 103 7.03 11.16 11.80
CA ASP A 103 7.32 11.68 13.13
C ASP A 103 7.30 10.58 14.20
N ALA A 104 6.31 9.68 14.14
CA ALA A 104 6.23 8.54 15.05
C ALA A 104 7.44 7.60 14.93
N LYS A 105 7.88 7.28 13.69
CA LYS A 105 9.09 6.46 13.45
C LYS A 105 10.34 7.06 14.09
N ASN A 106 10.47 8.39 14.07
CA ASN A 106 11.61 9.09 14.66
C ASN A 106 11.53 9.23 16.19
N ASN A 107 10.34 9.02 16.77
CA ASN A 107 10.06 9.10 18.20
C ASN A 107 10.00 7.73 18.90
N CYS A 108 10.30 6.64 18.20
CA CYS A 108 10.55 5.33 18.81
C CYS A 108 11.92 5.36 19.53
N GLN A 109 11.96 5.94 20.73
CA GLN A 109 13.06 5.87 21.69
C GLN A 109 12.75 4.89 22.82
#